data_AF-M5Q0V5-F1
#
_entry.id   AF-M5Q0V5-F1
#
_cell.length_a   1.000
_cell.length_b   1.000
_cell.length_c   1.000
_cell.angle_alpha   90.00
_cell.angle_beta   90.00
_cell.angle_gamma   90.00
#
_symmetry.space_group_name_H-M   'P 1'
#
loop_
_entity.id
_entity.type
_entity.pdbx_description
1 polymer ?
#
loop_
_entity_poly.entity_id
_entity_poly.type
_entity_poly.pdbx_seq_one_letter_code
_entity_poly.pdbx_strand_id
1 'polypeptide(L)'
;MLENVSSFLDPVFIAPYKAALALSGDALVAFILGTLALVVITTVIGELTMAGVYWLNRRHFASLRRDMITHNNLSLQALAQKDKVSFTACNRLANEYFGRNLFSGFTLFASSLWPAVFALAWMGSRFSAIVVPLWGLELRYPALFVPLYVLARIGFGLTKKRIWPFTRITAWISRNEDCGEKLMTISDLLPKEPDETGKTDKPGKVGDTPA
;
A
#
# COMPACT_ATOMS: atom_id res chain seq x y z
N MET A 1 -0.62 -11.42 31.27
CA MET A 1 0.24 -10.47 30.50
C MET A 1 -0.54 -9.66 29.48
N LEU A 2 -1.47 -10.27 28.71
CA LEU A 2 -2.35 -9.54 27.77
C LEU A 2 -3.32 -8.54 28.46
N GLU A 3 -3.83 -8.86 29.65
CA GLU A 3 -4.73 -7.97 30.41
C GLU A 3 -4.08 -6.62 30.77
N ASN A 4 -2.79 -6.62 31.12
CA ASN A 4 -2.04 -5.40 31.45
C ASN A 4 -1.82 -4.51 30.22
N VAL A 5 -1.65 -5.10 29.03
CA VAL A 5 -1.48 -4.34 27.78
C VAL A 5 -2.79 -3.70 27.36
N SER A 6 -3.92 -4.41 27.52
CA SER A 6 -5.25 -3.83 27.28
C SER A 6 -5.55 -2.65 28.21
N SER A 7 -5.20 -2.73 29.50
CA SER A 7 -5.42 -1.64 30.46
C SER A 7 -4.61 -0.37 30.15
N PHE A 8 -3.41 -0.50 29.59
CA PHE A 8 -2.58 0.65 29.21
C PHE A 8 -3.09 1.36 27.96
N LEU A 9 -3.60 0.62 26.97
CA LEU A 9 -4.14 1.17 25.73
C LEU A 9 -5.62 1.59 25.85
N ASP A 10 -6.32 1.11 26.88
CA ASP A 10 -7.74 1.40 27.13
C ASP A 10 -8.06 2.91 27.12
N PRO A 11 -7.29 3.80 27.77
CA PRO A 11 -7.58 5.23 27.76
C PRO A 11 -7.51 5.84 26.36
N VAL A 12 -6.56 5.38 25.53
CA VAL A 12 -6.36 5.89 24.17
C VAL A 12 -7.48 5.41 23.26
N PHE A 13 -7.87 4.14 23.36
CA PHE A 13 -8.90 3.57 22.50
C PHE A 13 -10.32 3.97 22.92
N ILE A 14 -10.57 4.22 24.21
CA ILE A 14 -11.88 4.65 24.69
C ILE A 14 -12.13 6.15 24.58
N ALA A 15 -11.07 6.97 24.54
CA ALA A 15 -11.16 8.42 24.38
C ALA A 15 -12.08 8.88 23.23
N PRO A 16 -11.98 8.34 22.00
CA PRO A 16 -12.86 8.76 20.90
C PRO A 16 -14.34 8.43 21.17
N TYR A 17 -14.63 7.29 21.81
CA TYR A 17 -16.00 6.91 22.16
C TYR A 17 -16.58 7.83 23.23
N LYS A 18 -15.79 8.18 24.25
CA LYS A 18 -16.21 9.12 25.30
C LYS A 18 -16.43 10.54 24.76
N ALA A 19 -15.55 11.01 23.90
CA ALA A 19 -15.68 12.31 23.25
C ALA A 19 -16.92 12.37 22.35
N ALA A 20 -17.16 11.32 21.56
CA ALA A 20 -18.36 11.22 20.72
C ALA A 20 -19.64 11.15 21.57
N LEU A 21 -19.63 10.42 22.69
CA LEU A 21 -20.78 10.38 23.61
C LEU A 21 -21.07 11.74 24.23
N ALA A 22 -20.03 12.47 24.66
CA ALA A 22 -20.18 13.80 25.22
C ALA A 22 -20.73 14.82 24.21
N LEU A 23 -20.42 14.66 22.92
CA LEU A 23 -20.88 15.55 21.86
C LEU A 23 -22.29 15.21 21.37
N SER A 24 -22.59 13.92 21.21
CA SER A 24 -23.81 13.45 20.56
C SER A 24 -24.96 13.14 21.52
N GLY A 25 -24.68 12.81 22.78
CA GLY A 25 -25.68 12.39 23.78
C GLY A 25 -26.33 11.02 23.52
N ASP A 26 -26.19 10.47 22.32
CA ASP A 26 -26.70 9.15 21.91
C ASP A 26 -25.59 8.09 21.88
N ALA A 27 -25.84 6.95 22.52
CA ALA A 27 -24.91 5.82 22.59
C ALA A 27 -24.64 5.16 21.22
N LEU A 28 -25.62 5.10 20.32
CA LEU A 28 -25.44 4.52 18.98
C LEU A 28 -24.52 5.40 18.13
N VAL A 29 -24.76 6.71 18.13
CA VAL A 29 -23.94 7.68 17.41
C VAL A 29 -22.52 7.70 17.97
N ALA A 30 -22.37 7.65 19.30
CA ALA A 30 -21.07 7.58 19.95
C ALA A 30 -20.29 6.32 19.56
N PHE A 31 -20.96 5.18 19.42
CA PHE A 31 -20.33 3.93 19.00
C PHE A 31 -19.85 3.98 17.55
N ILE A 32 -20.67 4.50 16.62
CA ILE A 32 -20.30 4.61 15.21
C ILE A 32 -19.14 5.60 15.02
N LEU A 33 -19.24 6.79 15.61
CA LEU A 33 -18.19 7.82 15.50
C LEU A 33 -16.90 7.39 16.20
N GLY A 34 -16.99 6.78 17.38
CA GLY A 34 -15.84 6.21 18.08
C GLY A 34 -15.14 5.13 17.27
N THR A 35 -15.92 4.24 16.64
CA THR A 35 -15.39 3.18 15.75
C THR A 35 -14.73 3.77 14.51
N LEU A 36 -15.34 4.81 13.90
CA LEU A 36 -14.75 5.52 12.76
C LEU A 36 -13.39 6.13 13.13
N ALA A 37 -13.32 6.82 14.27
CA ALA A 37 -12.08 7.42 14.76
C ALA A 37 -11.00 6.36 15.06
N LEU A 38 -11.38 5.27 15.72
CA LEU A 38 -10.47 4.15 16.01
C LEU A 38 -9.92 3.53 14.71
N VAL A 39 -10.77 3.30 13.72
CA VAL A 39 -10.37 2.82 12.40
C VAL A 39 -9.38 3.77 11.72
N VAL A 40 -9.60 5.08 11.78
CA VAL A 40 -8.67 6.07 11.22
C VAL A 40 -7.31 5.99 11.91
N ILE A 41 -7.30 5.94 13.25
CA ILE A 41 -6.06 5.83 14.04
C ILE A 41 -5.28 4.56 13.66
N THR A 42 -5.95 3.40 13.63
CA THR A 42 -5.30 2.13 13.29
C THR A 42 -4.77 2.11 11.87
N THR A 43 -5.48 2.73 10.92
CA THR A 43 -5.05 2.87 9.52
C THR A 43 -3.80 3.73 9.41
N VAL A 44 -3.75 4.87 10.11
CA VAL A 44 -2.58 5.75 10.13
C VAL A 44 -1.37 5.03 10.73
N ILE A 45 -1.53 4.35 11.87
CA ILE A 45 -0.45 3.59 12.50
C ILE A 45 0.03 2.45 11.59
N GLY A 46 -0.88 1.75 10.92
CA GLY A 46 -0.57 0.68 9.97
C GLY A 46 0.25 1.19 8.78
N GLU A 47 -0.14 2.33 8.20
CA GLU A 47 0.59 2.96 7.08
C GLU A 47 1.97 3.47 7.51
N LEU A 48 2.09 4.03 8.72
CA LEU A 48 3.39 4.42 9.28
C LEU A 48 4.29 3.20 9.51
N THR A 49 3.72 2.10 9.99
CA THR A 49 4.45 0.83 10.17
C THR A 49 4.97 0.33 8.82
N MET A 50 4.10 0.27 7.81
CA MET A 50 4.46 -0.15 6.46
C MET A 50 5.56 0.73 5.86
N ALA A 51 5.44 2.05 6.00
CA ALA A 51 6.44 3.00 5.54
C ALA A 51 7.79 2.82 6.27
N GLY A 52 7.77 2.57 7.58
CA GLY A 52 8.96 2.29 8.38
C GLY A 52 9.66 1.00 7.95
N VAL A 53 8.91 -0.10 7.80
CA VAL A 53 9.45 -1.39 7.34
C VAL A 53 10.07 -1.26 5.95
N TYR A 54 9.39 -0.56 5.02
CA TYR A 54 9.94 -0.26 3.71
C TYR A 54 11.23 0.56 3.82
N TRP A 55 11.23 1.63 4.61
CA TRP A 55 12.38 2.54 4.73
C TRP A 55 13.65 1.83 5.22
N LEU A 56 13.51 0.92 6.18
CA LEU A 56 14.61 0.11 6.71
C LEU A 56 15.16 -0.85 5.64
N ASN A 57 14.30 -1.41 4.80
CA ASN A 57 14.65 -2.45 3.82
C ASN A 57 14.75 -1.94 2.38
N ARG A 58 14.74 -0.61 2.16
CA ARG A 58 14.65 0.02 0.83
C ARG A 58 15.64 -0.50 -0.19
N ARG A 59 16.87 -0.84 0.24
CA ARG A 59 17.93 -1.33 -0.65
C ARG A 59 17.59 -2.71 -1.20
N HIS A 60 16.99 -3.56 -0.36
CA HIS A 60 16.54 -4.89 -0.74
C HIS A 60 15.36 -4.82 -1.71
N PHE A 61 14.36 -3.96 -1.44
CA PHE A 61 13.25 -3.72 -2.37
C PHE A 61 13.74 -3.17 -3.72
N ALA A 62 14.66 -2.21 -3.70
CA ALA A 62 15.23 -1.63 -4.91
C ALA A 62 16.04 -2.65 -5.72
N SER A 63 16.85 -3.51 -5.09
CA SER A 63 17.58 -4.55 -5.81
C SER A 63 16.63 -5.57 -6.43
N LEU A 64 15.63 -6.03 -5.67
CA LEU A 64 14.66 -7.02 -6.13
C LEU A 64 13.88 -6.53 -7.35
N ARG A 65 13.52 -5.24 -7.36
CA ARG A 65 12.86 -4.60 -8.50
C ARG A 65 13.80 -4.44 -9.69
N ARG A 66 15.06 -4.06 -9.46
CA ARG A 66 16.08 -3.93 -10.51
C ARG A 66 16.31 -5.26 -11.21
N ASP A 67 16.58 -6.31 -10.44
CA ASP A 67 16.88 -7.64 -10.97
C ASP A 67 15.69 -8.19 -11.77
N MET A 68 14.46 -7.95 -11.29
CA MET A 68 13.23 -8.27 -12.03
C MET A 68 13.17 -7.57 -13.40
N ILE A 69 13.42 -6.25 -13.45
CA ILE A 69 13.38 -5.47 -14.69
C ILE A 69 14.48 -5.92 -15.65
N THR A 70 15.71 -6.04 -15.16
CA THR A 70 16.87 -6.44 -15.99
C THR A 70 16.67 -7.83 -16.59
N HIS A 71 16.23 -8.82 -15.82
CA HIS A 71 15.99 -10.16 -16.35
C HIS A 71 14.80 -10.24 -17.30
N ASN A 72 13.74 -9.43 -17.06
CA ASN A 72 12.62 -9.31 -18.00
C ASN A 72 13.08 -8.67 -19.34
N ASN A 73 13.91 -7.63 -19.28
CA ASN A 73 14.42 -6.97 -20.47
C ASN A 73 15.34 -7.91 -21.27
N LEU A 74 16.24 -8.63 -20.59
CA LEU A 74 17.10 -9.63 -21.22
C LEU A 74 16.32 -10.78 -21.85
N SER A 75 15.24 -11.24 -21.21
CA SER A 75 14.40 -12.29 -21.81
C SER A 75 13.74 -11.78 -23.09
N LEU A 76 13.18 -10.58 -23.10
CA LEU A 76 12.58 -9.99 -24.29
C LEU A 76 13.59 -9.72 -25.42
N GLN A 77 14.82 -9.32 -25.09
CA GLN A 77 15.90 -9.17 -26.08
C GLN A 77 16.30 -10.52 -26.69
N ALA A 78 16.43 -11.57 -25.88
CA ALA A 78 16.71 -12.91 -26.37
C ALA A 78 15.58 -13.44 -27.27
N LEU A 79 14.33 -13.12 -26.93
CA LEU A 79 13.16 -13.44 -27.76
C LEU A 79 13.23 -12.75 -29.12
N ALA A 80 13.64 -11.47 -29.16
CA ALA A 80 13.82 -10.72 -30.41
C ALA A 80 14.90 -11.34 -31.31
N GLN A 81 15.96 -11.88 -30.72
CA GLN A 81 17.04 -12.58 -31.42
C GLN A 81 16.70 -14.04 -31.76
N LYS A 82 15.49 -14.51 -31.41
CA LYS A 82 15.03 -15.90 -31.57
C LYS A 82 15.89 -16.94 -30.84
N ASP A 83 16.63 -16.52 -29.80
CA ASP A 83 17.41 -17.42 -28.95
C ASP A 83 16.54 -17.99 -27.82
N LYS A 84 16.07 -19.22 -28.03
CA LYS A 84 15.21 -19.92 -27.06
C LYS A 84 15.94 -20.28 -25.76
N VAL A 85 17.23 -20.59 -25.81
CA VAL A 85 17.98 -21.06 -24.63
C VAL A 85 18.16 -19.89 -23.67
N SER A 86 18.64 -18.76 -24.18
CA SER A 86 18.81 -17.53 -23.40
C SER A 86 17.46 -16.97 -22.94
N PHE A 87 16.42 -17.05 -23.76
CA PHE A 87 15.06 -16.66 -23.38
C PHE A 87 14.56 -17.44 -22.17
N THR A 88 14.59 -18.78 -22.21
CA THR A 88 14.10 -19.60 -21.10
C THR A 88 14.89 -19.38 -19.81
N ALA A 89 16.21 -19.22 -19.90
CA ALA A 89 17.05 -18.93 -18.76
C ALA A 89 16.71 -17.57 -18.11
N CYS A 90 16.63 -16.50 -18.91
CA CYS A 90 16.31 -15.16 -18.41
C CYS A 90 14.87 -15.06 -17.91
N ASN A 91 13.92 -15.69 -18.60
CA ASN A 91 12.51 -15.69 -18.21
C ASN A 91 12.28 -16.41 -16.88
N ARG A 92 13.02 -17.50 -16.60
CA ARG A 92 12.97 -18.17 -15.31
C ARG A 92 13.42 -17.24 -14.17
N LEU A 93 14.53 -16.54 -14.35
CA LEU A 93 15.03 -15.57 -13.37
C LEU A 93 14.05 -14.41 -13.19
N ALA A 94 13.52 -13.85 -14.28
CA ALA A 94 12.52 -12.79 -14.23
C ALA A 94 11.30 -13.19 -13.40
N ASN A 95 10.75 -14.38 -13.61
CA ASN A 95 9.62 -14.90 -12.84
C ASN A 95 9.93 -15.13 -11.36
N GLU A 96 11.13 -15.59 -11.03
CA GLU A 96 11.57 -15.77 -9.64
C GLU A 96 11.63 -14.43 -8.91
N TYR A 97 12.27 -13.41 -9.51
CA TYR A 97 12.34 -12.07 -8.92
C TYR A 97 10.97 -11.38 -8.87
N PHE A 98 10.11 -11.60 -9.87
CA PHE A 98 8.73 -11.14 -9.84
C PHE A 98 7.96 -11.72 -8.67
N GLY A 99 8.03 -13.04 -8.45
CA GLY A 99 7.37 -13.71 -7.33
C GLY A 99 7.85 -13.19 -5.97
N ARG A 100 9.17 -13.02 -5.81
CA ARG A 100 9.76 -12.41 -4.61
C ARG A 100 9.28 -10.97 -4.41
N ASN A 101 9.22 -10.16 -5.47
CA ASN A 101 8.75 -8.78 -5.40
C ASN A 101 7.26 -8.69 -5.01
N LEU A 102 6.41 -9.53 -5.59
CA LEU A 102 5.00 -9.64 -5.20
C LEU A 102 4.85 -10.05 -3.72
N PHE A 103 5.54 -11.10 -3.29
CA PHE A 103 5.46 -11.57 -1.90
C PHE A 103 5.97 -10.53 -0.90
N SER A 104 7.01 -9.79 -1.26
CA SER A 104 7.50 -8.69 -0.43
C SER A 104 6.48 -7.56 -0.32
N GLY A 105 5.71 -7.28 -1.38
CA GLY A 105 4.54 -6.39 -1.34
C GLY A 105 3.44 -6.88 -0.40
N PHE A 106 3.08 -8.18 -0.45
CA PHE A 106 2.12 -8.77 0.48
C PHE A 106 2.61 -8.73 1.93
N THR A 107 3.91 -8.96 2.14
CA THR A 107 4.53 -8.89 3.47
C THR A 107 4.43 -7.48 4.05
N LEU A 108 4.73 -6.45 3.24
CA LEU A 108 4.54 -5.06 3.64
C LEU A 108 3.07 -4.77 3.98
N PHE A 109 2.13 -5.24 3.16
CA PHE A 109 0.70 -5.10 3.45
C PHE A 109 0.32 -5.78 4.78
N ALA A 110 0.74 -7.02 5.00
CA ALA A 110 0.47 -7.76 6.23
C ALA A 110 1.06 -7.07 7.46
N SER A 111 2.26 -6.48 7.32
CA SER A 111 2.91 -5.72 8.39
C SER A 111 2.11 -4.48 8.84
N SER A 112 1.20 -3.97 8.01
CA SER A 112 0.33 -2.84 8.38
C SER A 112 -0.91 -3.26 9.18
N LEU A 113 -1.24 -4.56 9.22
CA LEU A 113 -2.53 -5.04 9.71
C LEU A 113 -2.58 -5.21 11.23
N TRP A 114 -1.42 -5.33 11.89
CA TRP A 114 -1.35 -5.58 13.33
C TRP A 114 -2.18 -4.58 14.18
N PRO A 115 -2.19 -3.24 13.94
CA PRO A 115 -2.94 -2.32 14.80
C PRO A 115 -4.44 -2.55 14.70
N ALA A 116 -4.93 -2.95 13.52
CA ALA A 116 -6.33 -3.28 13.31
C ALA A 116 -6.74 -4.55 14.06
N VAL A 117 -5.88 -5.58 14.09
CA VAL A 117 -6.13 -6.81 14.85
C VAL A 117 -6.17 -6.52 16.36
N PHE A 118 -5.24 -5.70 16.86
CA PHE A 118 -5.22 -5.29 18.26
C PHE A 118 -6.44 -4.46 18.64
N ALA A 119 -6.84 -3.50 17.80
CA ALA A 119 -8.04 -2.71 18.03
C ALA A 119 -9.30 -3.58 18.04
N LEU A 120 -9.41 -4.53 17.12
CA LEU A 120 -10.54 -5.45 17.06
C LEU A 120 -10.60 -6.37 18.30
N ALA A 121 -9.45 -6.85 18.77
CA ALA A 121 -9.36 -7.64 20.00
C ALA A 121 -9.75 -6.80 21.23
N TRP A 122 -9.29 -5.55 21.33
CA TRP A 122 -9.69 -4.63 22.38
C TRP A 122 -11.20 -4.34 22.35
N MET A 123 -11.78 -4.11 21.16
CA MET A 123 -13.23 -3.94 21.02
C MET A 123 -14.00 -5.17 21.51
N GLY A 124 -13.47 -6.38 21.29
CA GLY A 124 -14.05 -7.61 21.85
C GLY A 124 -14.07 -7.62 23.37
N SER A 125 -13.04 -7.09 24.04
CA SER A 125 -13.02 -7.01 25.51
C SER A 125 -14.07 -6.05 26.08
N ARG A 126 -14.45 -4.99 25.36
CA ARG A 126 -15.32 -3.92 25.86
C ARG A 126 -16.75 -3.96 25.34
N PHE A 127 -16.93 -4.38 24.10
CA PHE A 127 -18.20 -4.31 23.35
C PHE A 127 -18.72 -5.70 22.91
N SER A 128 -18.19 -6.80 23.47
CA SER A 128 -18.63 -8.17 23.10
C SER A 128 -20.11 -8.46 23.33
N ALA A 129 -20.69 -7.85 24.38
CA ALA A 129 -22.09 -7.99 24.76
C ALA A 129 -23.02 -6.98 24.05
N ILE A 130 -22.46 -6.04 23.28
CA ILE A 130 -23.24 -4.96 22.67
C ILE A 130 -23.68 -5.38 21.27
N VAL A 131 -24.98 -5.33 21.03
CA VAL A 131 -25.62 -5.54 19.74
C VAL A 131 -26.11 -4.20 19.24
N VAL A 132 -25.70 -3.82 18.03
CA VAL A 132 -26.07 -2.55 17.41
C VAL A 132 -27.16 -2.83 16.39
N PRO A 133 -28.41 -2.39 16.63
CA PRO A 133 -29.46 -2.49 15.62
C PRO A 133 -29.21 -1.43 14.54
N LEU A 134 -28.78 -1.86 13.35
CA LEU A 134 -28.61 -0.98 12.20
C LEU A 134 -29.43 -1.51 11.02
N TRP A 135 -30.33 -0.70 10.47
CA TRP A 135 -31.18 -1.07 9.33
C TRP A 135 -31.92 -2.41 9.50
N GLY A 136 -32.37 -2.71 10.72
CA GLY A 136 -33.05 -3.97 11.04
C GLY A 136 -32.14 -5.20 11.20
N LEU A 137 -30.82 -5.03 11.11
CA LEU A 137 -29.83 -6.08 11.36
C LEU A 137 -29.20 -5.91 12.75
N GLU A 138 -29.05 -7.02 13.46
CA GLU A 138 -28.29 -7.09 14.71
C GLU A 138 -26.81 -7.25 14.43
N LEU A 139 -26.11 -6.11 14.27
CA LEU A 139 -24.69 -6.11 13.97
C LEU A 139 -23.86 -6.15 15.25
N ARG A 140 -22.89 -7.08 15.27
CA ARG A 140 -21.85 -7.11 16.30
C ARG A 140 -20.68 -6.22 15.88
N TYR A 141 -19.86 -5.84 16.85
CA TYR A 141 -18.72 -4.94 16.63
C TYR A 141 -17.79 -5.28 15.44
N PRO A 142 -17.48 -6.56 15.09
CA PRO A 142 -16.63 -6.85 13.93
C PRO A 142 -17.31 -6.53 12.59
N ALA A 143 -18.62 -6.74 12.51
CA ALA A 143 -19.40 -6.52 11.29
C ALA A 143 -19.48 -5.03 10.93
N LEU A 144 -19.30 -4.13 11.91
CA LEU A 144 -19.16 -2.70 11.67
C LEU A 144 -17.68 -2.30 11.44
N PHE A 145 -16.77 -2.81 12.26
CA PHE A 145 -15.35 -2.40 12.22
C PHE A 145 -14.66 -2.79 10.91
N VAL A 146 -14.84 -4.02 10.41
CA VAL A 146 -14.11 -4.52 9.24
C VAL A 146 -14.46 -3.74 7.96
N PRO A 147 -15.75 -3.52 7.61
CA PRO A 147 -16.09 -2.71 6.45
C PRO A 147 -15.61 -1.27 6.56
N LEU A 148 -15.77 -0.64 7.74
CA LEU A 148 -15.28 0.71 7.99
C LEU A 148 -13.76 0.79 7.83
N TYR A 149 -13.02 -0.22 8.31
CA TYR A 149 -11.58 -0.31 8.15
C TYR A 149 -11.17 -0.38 6.68
N VAL A 150 -11.82 -1.23 5.88
CA VAL A 150 -11.56 -1.31 4.43
C VAL A 150 -11.83 0.03 3.75
N LEU A 151 -12.95 0.68 4.07
CA LEU A 151 -13.30 2.00 3.52
C LEU A 151 -12.29 3.07 3.90
N ALA A 152 -11.85 3.10 5.16
CA ALA A 152 -10.82 4.03 5.62
C ALA A 152 -9.48 3.78 4.92
N ARG A 153 -9.09 2.52 4.72
CA ARG A 153 -7.88 2.14 3.96
C ARG A 153 -7.93 2.63 2.51
N ILE A 154 -9.07 2.44 1.84
CA ILE A 154 -9.29 2.91 0.46
C ILE A 154 -9.25 4.44 0.42
N GLY A 155 -9.99 5.10 1.32
CA GLY A 155 -10.02 6.56 1.46
C GLY A 155 -8.62 7.13 1.70
N PHE A 156 -7.88 6.56 2.64
CA PHE A 156 -6.50 6.95 2.93
C PHE A 156 -5.58 6.75 1.73
N GLY A 157 -5.74 5.65 0.97
CA GLY A 157 -5.02 5.39 -0.26
C GLY A 157 -5.23 6.46 -1.35
N LEU A 158 -6.41 7.09 -1.39
CA LEU A 158 -6.72 8.21 -2.28
C LEU A 158 -6.17 9.53 -1.73
N THR A 159 -6.35 9.79 -0.43
CA THR A 159 -5.97 11.06 0.19
C THR A 159 -4.46 11.18 0.40
N LYS A 160 -3.71 10.08 0.58
CA LYS A 160 -2.25 10.11 0.82
C LYS A 160 -1.45 10.82 -0.29
N LYS A 161 -1.97 10.84 -1.52
CA LYS A 161 -1.37 11.59 -2.64
C LYS A 161 -1.48 13.11 -2.48
N ARG A 162 -2.36 13.58 -1.60
CA ARG A 162 -2.61 15.00 -1.30
C ARG A 162 -1.96 15.45 0.00
N ILE A 163 -1.64 14.52 0.91
CA ILE A 163 -1.10 14.84 2.24
C ILE A 163 0.43 14.95 2.18
N TRP A 164 0.95 16.13 2.53
CA TRP A 164 2.37 16.52 2.42
C TRP A 164 3.43 15.52 2.94
N PRO A 165 3.31 14.91 4.14
CA PRO A 165 4.32 13.94 4.59
C PRO A 165 4.36 12.66 3.74
N PHE A 166 3.20 12.19 3.26
CA PHE A 166 3.11 10.94 2.49
C PHE A 166 3.60 11.11 1.04
N THR A 167 3.44 12.29 0.45
CA THR A 167 4.00 12.58 -0.87
C THR A 167 5.53 12.58 -0.85
N ARG A 168 6.17 13.09 0.22
CA ARG A 168 7.63 13.02 0.38
C ARG A 168 8.15 11.61 0.57
N ILE A 169 7.46 10.81 1.39
CA ILE A 169 7.81 9.39 1.57
C ILE A 169 7.72 8.69 0.20
N THR A 170 6.61 8.85 -0.52
CA THR A 170 6.41 8.23 -1.84
C THR A 170 7.46 8.68 -2.86
N ALA A 171 7.80 9.97 -2.89
CA ALA A 171 8.85 10.49 -3.78
C ALA A 171 10.24 9.94 -3.44
N TRP A 172 10.52 9.72 -2.15
CA TRP A 172 11.77 9.11 -1.73
C TRP A 172 11.84 7.62 -2.04
N ILE A 173 10.72 6.91 -1.85
CA ILE A 173 10.55 5.52 -2.28
C ILE A 173 10.86 5.42 -3.77
N SER A 174 10.16 6.18 -4.60
CA SER A 174 10.31 6.18 -6.06
C SER A 174 11.76 6.42 -6.52
N ARG A 175 12.48 7.37 -5.88
CA ARG A 175 13.89 7.64 -6.18
C ARG A 175 14.85 6.49 -5.87
N ASN A 176 14.61 5.76 -4.79
CA ASN A 176 15.46 4.59 -4.47
C ASN A 176 15.17 3.41 -5.39
N GLU A 177 13.93 3.35 -5.83
CA GLU A 177 13.41 2.29 -6.65
C GLU A 177 13.81 2.49 -8.12
N ASP A 178 14.00 3.72 -8.60
CA ASP A 178 14.39 4.02 -9.99
C ASP A 178 15.67 3.28 -10.39
N CYS A 179 15.50 2.35 -11.33
CA CYS A 179 16.56 1.46 -11.78
C CYS A 179 17.29 2.00 -13.01
N GLY A 180 16.84 3.14 -13.57
CA GLY A 180 17.33 3.67 -14.84
C GLY A 180 16.88 2.89 -16.08
N GLU A 181 16.39 1.65 -15.91
CA GLU A 181 15.82 0.84 -16.97
C GLU A 181 14.29 0.84 -16.94
N LYS A 182 13.68 1.06 -18.11
CA LYS A 182 12.23 0.90 -18.30
C LYS A 182 11.92 -0.58 -18.47
N LEU A 183 10.83 -1.04 -17.86
CA LEU A 183 10.32 -2.39 -18.08
C LEU A 183 9.87 -2.53 -19.54
N MET A 184 10.56 -3.35 -20.33
CA MET A 184 10.17 -3.67 -21.70
C MET A 184 8.91 -4.53 -21.68
N THR A 185 8.01 -4.24 -22.63
CA THR A 185 6.80 -5.04 -22.88
C THR A 185 6.91 -5.69 -24.26
N ILE A 186 6.12 -6.72 -24.52
CA ILE A 186 6.05 -7.37 -25.84
C ILE A 186 5.72 -6.34 -26.94
N SER A 187 4.94 -5.31 -26.64
CA SER A 187 4.62 -4.22 -27.57
C SER A 187 5.85 -3.43 -28.04
N ASP A 188 6.92 -3.37 -27.22
CA ASP A 188 8.16 -2.70 -27.60
C ASP A 188 8.98 -3.53 -28.61
N LEU A 189 8.65 -4.82 -28.78
CA LEU A 189 9.25 -5.72 -29.77
C LEU A 189 8.48 -5.76 -31.09
N LEU A 190 7.23 -5.28 -31.09
CA LEU A 190 6.44 -5.19 -32.31
C LEU A 190 6.95 -4.02 -33.15
N PRO A 191 7.06 -4.17 -34.48
CA PRO A 191 7.32 -3.03 -35.36
C PRO A 191 6.30 -1.93 -35.05
N LYS A 192 6.79 -0.72 -34.77
CA LYS A 192 5.92 0.45 -34.60
C LYS A 192 5.13 0.58 -35.90
N GLU A 193 3.80 0.45 -35.86
CA GLU A 193 2.99 0.80 -37.02
C GLU A 193 3.30 2.26 -37.39
N PRO A 194 3.48 2.56 -38.68
CA PRO A 194 3.76 3.93 -39.10
C PRO A 194 2.61 4.82 -38.64
N ASP A 195 2.95 5.84 -37.84
CA ASP A 195 2.00 6.83 -37.33
C ASP A 195 1.27 7.49 -38.51
N GLU A 196 -0.02 7.19 -38.70
CA GLU A 196 -0.89 7.85 -39.70
C GLU A 196 -1.28 9.29 -39.31
N THR A 197 -0.55 9.94 -38.40
CA THR A 197 -0.72 11.38 -38.19
C THR A 197 0.62 12.08 -38.08
N GLY A 198 1.02 12.68 -39.21
CA GLY A 198 2.10 13.65 -39.26
C GLY A 198 1.86 14.76 -38.24
N LYS A 199 2.63 14.73 -37.16
CA LYS A 199 2.89 15.91 -36.35
C LYS A 199 4.39 15.97 -36.08
N THR A 200 4.98 16.97 -36.70
CA THR A 200 6.40 17.32 -36.66
C THR A 200 6.90 17.44 -35.23
N ASP A 201 7.77 16.52 -34.83
CA ASP A 201 8.63 16.70 -33.66
C ASP A 201 9.57 17.89 -33.94
N LYS A 202 9.43 18.95 -33.14
CA LYS A 202 10.38 20.05 -33.11
C LYS A 202 11.72 19.52 -32.58
N PRO A 203 12.87 19.88 -33.19
CA PRO A 203 14.16 19.44 -32.72
C PRO A 203 14.46 20.00 -31.33
N GLY A 204 14.81 19.11 -30.41
CA GLY A 204 15.29 19.44 -29.06
C GLY A 204 16.57 20.27 -29.12
N LYS A 205 16.62 21.30 -28.25
CA LYS A 205 17.80 22.13 -28.03
C LYS A 205 18.99 21.27 -27.60
N VAL A 206 20.07 21.36 -28.37
CA VAL A 206 21.42 20.89 -28.06
C VAL A 206 21.94 21.66 -26.84
N GLY A 207 22.58 20.93 -25.92
CA GLY A 207 23.13 21.47 -24.68
C GLY A 207 24.34 22.38 -24.90
N ASP A 208 24.39 23.45 -24.11
CA ASP A 208 25.57 24.28 -23.93
C ASP A 208 26.63 23.53 -23.10
N THR A 209 27.85 23.46 -23.62
CA THR A 209 29.05 23.03 -22.89
C THR A 209 29.85 24.29 -22.52
N PRO A 210 30.32 24.46 -21.28
CA PRO A 210 31.17 25.60 -20.92
C PRO A 210 32.62 25.36 -21.36
N ALA A 211 33.26 26.44 -21.80
CA ALA A 211 34.72 26.57 -21.95
C ALA A 211 35.40 26.89 -20.63
#